data_AF-A0A0N4TFW8-F1
#
_entry.id   AF-A0A0N4TFW8-F1
#
_cell.length_a   1.000
_cell.length_b   1.000
_cell.length_c   1.000
_cell.angle_alpha   90.00
_cell.angle_beta   90.00
_cell.angle_gamma   90.00
#
_symmetry.space_group_name_H-M   'P 1'
#
loop_
_entity.id
_entity.type
_entity.pdbx_description
1 polymer ?
#
loop_
_entity_poly.entity_id
_entity_poly.type
_entity_poly.pdbx_seq_one_letter_code
_entity_poly.pdbx_strand_id
1 'polypeptide(L)'
;MLRDILEKCEKVGFEIDGSSSATIASSLLKYEGNNELKRTVVQMLTYLLMKSMQLALYFCVGSLKNRADYAHYALSVPFYTHFTSPIRRYPDIMVHRFLSAALGYSPAPGLTVKEVETIASHCNDRKLIAKTVSEASDDMFFGVFIKECGPLTERAVVIQVLDASFDVLVMKYGVVKRVYTSID
;
A
#
# COMPACT_ATOMS: atom_id res chain seq x y z
N MET A 1 14.07 -4.35 5.31
CA MET A 1 13.05 -3.40 4.77
C MET A 1 12.30 -2.65 5.88
N LEU A 2 11.40 -3.26 6.65
CA LEU A 2 10.75 -2.56 7.79
C LEU A 2 11.77 -2.18 8.87
N ARG A 3 12.65 -3.11 9.27
CA ARG A 3 13.73 -2.86 10.25
C ARG A 3 14.59 -1.66 9.87
N ASP A 4 15.06 -1.61 8.63
CA ASP A 4 15.89 -0.52 8.12
C ASP A 4 15.18 0.85 8.16
N ILE A 5 13.84 0.88 8.00
CA ILE A 5 13.06 2.11 8.15
C ILE A 5 12.93 2.50 9.61
N LEU A 6 12.67 1.55 10.51
CA LEU A 6 12.59 1.81 11.95
C LEU A 6 13.92 2.35 12.49
N GLU A 7 15.06 1.76 12.10
CA GLU A 7 16.39 2.25 12.47
C GLU A 7 16.66 3.67 11.94
N LYS A 8 16.18 4.00 10.74
CA LYS A 8 16.26 5.38 10.20
C LYS A 8 15.41 6.34 11.01
N CYS A 9 14.18 5.95 11.36
CA CYS A 9 13.30 6.77 12.19
C CYS A 9 13.95 7.03 13.56
N GLU A 10 14.50 6.00 14.19
CA GLU A 10 15.16 6.10 15.50
C GLU A 10 16.37 7.04 15.47
N LYS A 11 17.23 6.95 14.43
CA LYS A 11 18.37 7.87 14.24
C LYS A 11 17.96 9.34 14.11
N VAL A 12 16.77 9.61 13.58
CA VAL A 12 16.21 10.96 13.44
C VAL A 12 15.48 11.41 14.72
N GLY A 13 15.26 10.50 15.68
CA GLY A 13 14.56 10.78 16.95
C GLY A 13 13.08 10.39 16.96
N PHE A 14 12.64 9.55 16.02
CA PHE A 14 11.29 9.00 15.96
C PHE A 14 11.29 7.51 16.36
N GLU A 15 10.91 7.23 17.60
CA GLU A 15 10.78 5.88 18.13
C GLU A 15 9.43 5.26 17.73
N ILE A 16 9.47 4.25 16.85
CA ILE A 16 8.29 3.56 16.35
C ILE A 16 8.39 2.08 16.70
N ASP A 17 7.39 1.54 17.40
CA ASP A 17 7.31 0.12 17.73
C ASP A 17 6.72 -0.68 16.57
N GLY A 18 7.58 -1.41 15.85
CA GLY A 18 7.24 -2.25 14.72
C GLY A 18 6.78 -3.68 15.04
N SER A 19 6.53 -4.02 16.31
CA SER A 19 6.17 -5.39 16.73
C SER A 19 4.84 -5.89 16.15
N SER A 20 3.87 -5.00 15.93
CA SER A 20 2.56 -5.31 15.34
C SER A 20 1.99 -4.14 14.55
N SER A 21 0.95 -4.36 13.75
CA SER A 21 0.25 -3.27 13.05
C SER A 21 -0.39 -2.27 14.03
N ALA A 22 -0.90 -2.75 15.16
CA ALA A 22 -1.51 -1.93 16.20
C ALA A 22 -0.49 -1.04 16.93
N THR A 23 0.70 -1.56 17.22
CA THR A 23 1.78 -0.78 17.87
C THR A 23 2.36 0.27 16.94
N ILE A 24 2.47 -0.03 15.63
CA ILE A 24 2.87 0.97 14.63
C ILE A 24 1.86 2.12 14.60
N ALA A 25 0.56 1.82 14.50
CA ALA A 25 -0.50 2.84 14.51
C ALA A 25 -0.48 3.67 15.81
N SER A 26 -0.37 3.01 16.96
CA SER A 26 -0.32 3.67 18.26
C SER A 26 0.94 4.54 18.44
N SER A 27 2.07 4.14 17.84
CA SER A 27 3.29 4.93 17.86
C SER A 27 3.16 6.20 17.01
N LEU A 28 2.46 6.14 15.88
CA LEU A 28 2.20 7.31 15.04
C LEU A 28 1.32 8.35 15.74
N LEU A 29 0.36 7.93 16.57
CA LEU A 29 -0.50 8.83 17.34
C LEU A 29 0.29 9.75 18.29
N LYS A 30 1.46 9.31 18.79
CA LYS A 30 2.34 10.12 19.65
C LYS A 30 2.81 11.40 18.94
N TYR A 31 2.92 11.35 17.62
CA TYR A 31 3.43 12.45 16.79
C TYR A 31 2.32 13.29 16.16
N GLU A 32 1.05 12.93 16.37
CA GLU A 32 -0.09 13.73 15.92
C GLU A 32 -0.18 15.08 16.64
N GLY A 33 -0.75 16.05 15.94
CA GLY A 33 -1.06 17.36 16.51
C GLY A 33 -1.55 18.35 15.47
N ASN A 34 -2.07 19.47 15.95
CA ASN A 34 -2.70 20.48 15.10
C ASN A 34 -1.71 21.37 14.34
N ASN A 35 -0.43 21.31 14.69
CA ASN A 35 0.61 22.12 14.06
C ASN A 35 0.98 21.56 12.69
N GLU A 36 1.24 22.44 11.74
CA GLU A 36 1.62 22.08 10.37
C GLU A 36 2.86 21.17 10.29
N LEU A 37 3.87 21.45 11.12
CA LEU A 37 5.07 20.61 11.23
C LEU A 37 4.73 19.18 11.66
N LYS A 38 3.86 19.01 12.66
CA LYS A 38 3.46 17.69 13.14
C LYS A 38 2.69 16.90 12.08
N ARG A 39 1.78 17.55 11.35
CA ARG A 39 1.08 16.93 10.20
C ARG A 39 2.06 16.46 9.14
N THR A 40 3.05 17.28 8.83
CA THR A 40 4.09 16.97 7.85
C THR A 40 4.93 15.77 8.28
N VAL A 41 5.33 15.72 9.56
CA VAL A 41 6.06 14.59 10.15
C VAL A 41 5.24 13.31 10.07
N VAL A 42 3.97 13.33 10.50
CA VAL A 42 3.10 12.14 10.46
C VAL A 42 2.91 11.64 9.02
N GLN A 43 2.71 12.54 8.05
CA GLN A 43 2.61 12.16 6.65
C GLN A 43 3.91 11.53 6.13
N MET A 44 5.06 12.08 6.47
CA MET A 44 6.38 11.53 6.10
C MET A 44 6.61 10.14 6.71
N LEU A 45 6.35 9.98 8.01
CA LEU A 45 6.48 8.69 8.70
C LEU A 45 5.52 7.65 8.11
N THR A 46 4.28 8.06 7.83
CA THR A 46 3.28 7.21 7.17
C THR A 46 3.76 6.75 5.81
N TYR A 47 4.28 7.65 4.98
CA TYR A 47 4.83 7.32 3.67
C TYR A 47 5.98 6.31 3.76
N LEU A 48 6.93 6.52 4.68
CA LEU A 48 8.05 5.59 4.89
C LEU A 48 7.56 4.21 5.32
N LEU A 49 6.67 4.14 6.32
CA LEU A 49 6.15 2.86 6.82
C LEU A 49 5.35 2.13 5.75
N MET A 50 4.49 2.83 4.99
CA MET A 50 3.72 2.24 3.89
C MET A 50 4.62 1.61 2.83
N LYS A 51 5.77 2.21 2.53
CA LYS A 51 6.74 1.67 1.55
C LYS A 51 7.35 0.33 1.99
N SER A 52 7.36 0.02 3.28
CA SER A 52 7.85 -1.27 3.79
C SER A 52 6.79 -2.37 3.84
N MET A 53 5.51 -2.05 3.62
CA MET A 53 4.42 -3.01 3.70
C MET A 53 4.37 -3.91 2.46
N GLN A 54 4.01 -5.18 2.68
CA GLN A 54 3.77 -6.11 1.59
C GLN A 54 2.38 -5.91 0.97
N LEU A 55 2.26 -6.20 -0.32
CA LEU A 55 0.96 -6.20 -1.00
C LEU A 55 0.07 -7.33 -0.48
N ALA A 56 -1.18 -7.02 -0.18
CA ALA A 56 -2.19 -8.04 0.15
C ALA A 56 -2.57 -8.86 -1.08
N LEU A 57 -2.61 -10.18 -0.91
CA LEU A 57 -2.86 -11.18 -1.94
C LEU A 57 -4.19 -11.91 -1.70
N TYR A 58 -4.88 -12.25 -2.79
CA TYR A 58 -5.90 -13.29 -2.77
C TYR A 58 -5.24 -14.67 -2.77
N PHE A 59 -5.85 -15.63 -2.09
CA PHE A 59 -5.42 -17.03 -2.07
C PHE A 59 -6.64 -17.93 -1.86
N CYS A 60 -6.50 -19.21 -2.21
CA CYS A 60 -7.48 -20.23 -1.86
C CYS A 60 -7.22 -20.76 -0.44
N VAL A 61 -8.23 -20.80 0.42
CA VAL A 61 -8.07 -21.33 1.79
C VAL A 61 -7.51 -22.76 1.81
N GLY A 62 -7.91 -23.59 0.85
CA GLY A 62 -7.44 -24.98 0.74
C GLY A 62 -6.00 -25.15 0.24
N SER A 63 -5.36 -24.09 -0.29
CA SER A 63 -3.98 -24.16 -0.78
C SER A 63 -2.95 -23.85 0.31
N LEU A 64 -3.35 -23.14 1.37
CA LEU A 64 -2.50 -22.75 2.48
C LEU A 64 -2.51 -23.78 3.62
N LYS A 65 -1.32 -24.07 4.16
CA LYS A 65 -1.15 -25.06 5.24
C LYS A 65 -1.40 -24.48 6.63
N ASN A 66 -1.04 -23.20 6.85
CA ASN A 66 -1.12 -22.57 8.16
C ASN A 66 -2.27 -21.54 8.18
N ARG A 67 -3.15 -21.64 9.18
CA ARG A 67 -4.25 -20.68 9.37
C ARG A 67 -3.78 -19.29 9.78
N ALA A 68 -2.59 -19.18 10.38
CA ALA A 68 -2.02 -17.88 10.73
C ALA A 68 -1.80 -17.00 9.48
N ASP A 69 -1.59 -17.62 8.32
CA ASP A 69 -1.37 -16.92 7.05
C ASP A 69 -2.65 -16.27 6.49
N TYR A 70 -3.82 -16.51 7.11
CA TYR A 70 -5.10 -15.98 6.63
C TYR A 70 -5.35 -14.56 7.15
N ALA A 71 -4.63 -14.17 8.20
CA ALA A 71 -4.82 -12.90 8.88
C ALA A 71 -4.41 -11.73 7.98
N HIS A 72 -5.24 -10.69 7.96
CA HIS A 72 -4.95 -9.47 7.22
C HIS A 72 -4.21 -8.47 8.12
N TYR A 73 -2.88 -8.43 7.99
CA TYR A 73 -1.97 -7.64 8.85
C TYR A 73 -2.44 -6.20 9.11
N ALA A 74 -2.68 -5.43 8.04
CA ALA A 74 -3.02 -4.01 8.16
C ALA A 74 -4.43 -3.75 8.72
N LEU A 75 -5.34 -4.72 8.63
CA LEU A 75 -6.70 -4.60 9.16
C LEU A 75 -6.84 -5.22 10.55
N SER A 76 -5.81 -5.95 11.01
CA SER A 76 -5.81 -6.65 12.30
C SER A 76 -7.01 -7.60 12.48
N VAL A 77 -7.40 -8.31 11.42
CA VAL A 77 -8.50 -9.28 11.43
C VAL A 77 -8.04 -10.67 10.96
N PRO A 78 -8.63 -11.76 11.50
CA PRO A 78 -8.19 -13.12 11.18
C PRO A 78 -8.59 -13.57 9.77
N PHE A 79 -9.67 -13.02 9.20
CA PHE A 79 -10.14 -13.35 7.85
C PHE A 79 -10.62 -12.09 7.15
N TYR A 80 -10.32 -11.98 5.86
CA TYR A 80 -10.80 -10.90 5.02
C TYR A 80 -10.95 -11.36 3.58
N THR A 81 -11.99 -10.89 2.89
CA THR A 81 -12.16 -11.06 1.45
C THR A 81 -12.93 -9.88 0.87
N HIS A 82 -12.88 -9.72 -0.45
CA HIS A 82 -13.65 -8.70 -1.14
C HIS A 82 -15.01 -9.24 -1.59
N PHE A 83 -16.05 -8.40 -1.47
CA PHE A 83 -17.43 -8.77 -1.80
C PHE A 83 -18.25 -7.63 -2.44
N THR A 84 -17.97 -6.38 -2.06
CA THR A 84 -18.85 -5.23 -2.31
C THR A 84 -18.70 -4.57 -3.69
N SER A 85 -17.88 -5.09 -4.60
CA SER A 85 -17.63 -4.46 -5.91
C SER A 85 -17.51 -5.45 -7.08
N PRO A 86 -18.49 -6.36 -7.29
CA PRO A 86 -18.44 -7.37 -8.34
C PRO A 86 -18.38 -6.81 -9.76
N ILE A 87 -18.88 -5.59 -9.99
CA ILE A 87 -18.85 -4.94 -11.31
C ILE A 87 -17.41 -4.67 -11.79
N ARG A 88 -16.46 -4.44 -10.86
CA ARG A 88 -15.09 -4.00 -11.17
C ARG A 88 -14.00 -4.92 -10.60
N ARG A 89 -14.38 -6.03 -9.96
CA ARG A 89 -13.44 -7.00 -9.36
C ARG A 89 -13.97 -8.42 -9.54
N TYR A 90 -13.22 -9.24 -10.27
CA TYR A 90 -13.53 -10.65 -10.45
C TYR A 90 -13.51 -11.49 -9.16
N PRO A 91 -12.60 -11.24 -8.18
CA PRO A 91 -12.65 -11.93 -6.89
C PRO A 91 -14.00 -11.81 -6.18
N ASP A 92 -14.62 -10.63 -6.21
CA ASP A 92 -15.96 -10.43 -5.64
C ASP A 92 -17.00 -11.31 -6.34
N ILE A 93 -16.96 -11.44 -7.68
CA ILE A 93 -17.85 -12.35 -8.42
C ILE A 93 -17.71 -13.80 -7.93
N MET A 94 -16.48 -14.26 -7.72
CA MET A 94 -16.23 -15.60 -7.17
C MET A 94 -16.80 -15.76 -5.77
N VAL A 95 -16.61 -14.77 -4.89
CA VAL A 95 -17.19 -14.79 -3.54
C VAL A 95 -18.72 -14.79 -3.59
N HIS A 96 -19.35 -14.00 -4.46
CA HIS A 96 -20.80 -14.02 -4.67
C HIS A 96 -21.31 -15.41 -5.09
N ARG A 97 -20.59 -16.10 -6.01
CA ARG A 97 -20.93 -17.47 -6.42
C ARG A 97 -20.78 -18.47 -5.26
N PHE A 98 -19.69 -18.39 -4.48
CA PHE A 98 -19.49 -19.26 -3.32
C PHE A 98 -20.53 -19.03 -2.23
N LEU A 99 -20.89 -17.77 -1.96
CA LEU A 99 -21.91 -17.42 -0.98
C LEU A 99 -23.30 -17.91 -1.43
N SER A 100 -23.66 -17.70 -2.70
CA SER A 100 -24.90 -18.21 -3.29
C SER A 100 -25.02 -19.73 -3.14
N ALA A 101 -23.92 -20.46 -3.37
CA ALA A 101 -23.88 -21.91 -3.16
C ALA A 101 -23.97 -22.31 -1.67
N ALA A 102 -23.29 -21.59 -0.78
CA ALA A 102 -23.35 -21.84 0.66
C ALA A 102 -24.76 -21.60 1.23
N LEU A 103 -25.53 -20.70 0.63
CA LEU A 103 -26.94 -20.43 0.99
C LEU A 103 -27.94 -21.33 0.25
N GLY A 104 -27.49 -22.21 -0.66
CA GLY A 104 -28.35 -23.13 -1.40
C GLY A 104 -29.13 -22.48 -2.56
N TYR A 105 -28.80 -21.25 -2.95
CA TYR A 105 -29.45 -20.56 -4.07
C TYR A 105 -28.96 -21.03 -5.45
N SER A 106 -27.77 -21.65 -5.50
CA SER A 106 -27.17 -22.19 -6.72
C SER A 106 -26.27 -23.39 -6.39
N PRO A 107 -25.94 -24.28 -7.35
CA PRO A 107 -24.92 -25.29 -7.13
C PRO A 107 -23.54 -24.65 -6.87
N ALA A 108 -22.66 -25.39 -6.19
CA ALA A 108 -21.27 -24.98 -6.04
C ALA A 108 -20.57 -24.87 -7.41
N PRO A 109 -19.61 -23.96 -7.61
CA PRO A 109 -18.95 -23.74 -8.90
C PRO A 109 -18.20 -24.93 -9.51
N GLY A 110 -18.10 -26.07 -8.81
CA GLY A 110 -17.41 -27.28 -9.30
C GLY A 110 -15.90 -27.15 -9.47
N LEU A 111 -15.29 -26.08 -8.93
CA LEU A 111 -13.86 -25.81 -9.06
C LEU A 111 -13.05 -26.54 -8.00
N THR A 112 -11.90 -27.08 -8.41
CA THR A 112 -10.89 -27.63 -7.52
C THR A 112 -10.12 -26.53 -6.79
N VAL A 113 -9.46 -26.89 -5.68
CA VAL A 113 -8.58 -25.97 -4.92
C VAL A 113 -7.52 -25.35 -5.83
N LYS A 114 -6.92 -26.13 -6.72
CA LYS A 114 -5.87 -25.66 -7.64
C LYS A 114 -6.40 -24.64 -8.65
N GLU A 115 -7.61 -24.82 -9.15
CA GLU A 115 -8.23 -23.87 -10.08
C GLU A 115 -8.57 -22.55 -9.40
N VAL A 116 -9.11 -22.60 -8.18
CA VAL A 116 -9.39 -21.39 -7.37
C VAL A 116 -8.10 -20.64 -7.05
N GLU A 117 -7.02 -21.35 -6.69
CA GLU A 117 -5.71 -20.75 -6.46
C GLU A 117 -5.15 -20.10 -7.74
N THR A 118 -5.32 -20.74 -8.89
CA THR A 118 -4.89 -20.20 -10.19
C THR A 118 -5.65 -18.91 -10.52
N ILE A 119 -6.95 -18.86 -10.25
CA ILE A 119 -7.78 -17.64 -10.41
C ILE A 119 -7.30 -16.54 -9.45
N ALA A 120 -7.03 -16.89 -8.20
CA ALA A 120 -6.55 -15.94 -7.19
C ALA A 120 -5.20 -15.32 -7.60
N SER A 121 -4.25 -16.15 -8.02
CA SER A 121 -2.96 -15.73 -8.55
C SER A 121 -3.09 -14.81 -9.75
N HIS A 122 -3.93 -15.17 -10.74
CA HIS A 122 -4.20 -14.31 -11.88
C HIS A 122 -4.78 -12.95 -11.46
N CYS A 123 -5.69 -12.93 -10.49
CA CYS A 123 -6.26 -11.68 -9.96
C CYS A 123 -5.21 -10.82 -9.23
N ASN A 124 -4.24 -11.43 -8.55
CA ASN A 124 -3.12 -10.73 -7.93
C ASN A 124 -2.23 -10.06 -8.99
N ASP A 125 -1.86 -10.80 -10.04
CA ASP A 125 -1.05 -10.27 -11.13
C ASP A 125 -1.74 -9.09 -11.83
N ARG A 126 -3.03 -9.27 -12.17
CA ARG A 126 -3.81 -8.19 -12.83
C ARG A 126 -3.98 -6.98 -11.93
N LYS A 127 -4.15 -7.17 -10.63
CA LYS A 127 -4.22 -6.08 -9.64
C LYS A 127 -2.90 -5.32 -9.57
N LEU A 128 -1.76 -6.02 -9.56
CA LEU A 128 -0.44 -5.40 -9.55
C LEU A 128 -0.21 -4.58 -10.82
N ILE A 129 -0.47 -5.16 -11.99
CA ILE A 129 -0.34 -4.47 -13.28
C ILE A 129 -1.24 -3.24 -13.33
N ALA A 130 -2.50 -3.36 -12.90
CA ALA A 130 -3.43 -2.24 -12.88
C ALA A 130 -2.95 -1.10 -11.96
N LYS A 131 -2.37 -1.43 -10.80
CA LYS A 131 -1.76 -0.44 -9.90
C LYS A 131 -0.60 0.27 -10.59
N THR A 132 0.34 -0.47 -11.19
CA THR A 132 1.50 0.12 -11.89
C THR A 132 1.08 1.03 -13.04
N VAL A 133 0.07 0.64 -13.83
CA VAL A 133 -0.45 1.47 -14.92
C VAL A 133 -1.13 2.74 -14.38
N SER A 134 -1.89 2.62 -13.28
CA SER A 134 -2.51 3.78 -12.62
C SER A 134 -1.45 4.78 -12.15
N GLU A 135 -0.42 4.31 -11.46
CA GLU A 135 0.68 5.16 -10.97
C GLU A 135 1.44 5.83 -12.14
N ALA A 136 1.70 5.09 -13.23
CA ALA A 136 2.34 5.66 -14.41
C ALA A 136 1.46 6.71 -15.12
N SER A 137 0.14 6.52 -15.12
CA SER A 137 -0.81 7.50 -15.63
C SER A 137 -0.80 8.77 -14.76
N ASP A 138 -0.83 8.63 -13.43
CA ASP A 138 -0.77 9.77 -12.51
C ASP A 138 0.51 10.59 -12.72
N ASP A 139 1.66 9.93 -12.85
CA ASP A 139 2.95 10.58 -13.15
C ASP A 139 2.95 11.30 -14.51
N MET A 140 2.39 10.67 -15.56
CA MET A 140 2.28 11.28 -16.88
C MET A 140 1.44 12.55 -16.85
N PHE A 141 0.26 12.49 -16.23
CA PHE A 141 -0.64 13.64 -16.14
C PHE A 141 -0.12 14.72 -15.19
N PHE A 142 0.65 14.37 -14.16
CA PHE A 142 1.38 15.34 -13.35
C PHE A 142 2.43 16.10 -14.17
N GLY A 143 3.13 15.43 -15.09
CA GLY A 143 4.04 16.07 -16.04
C GLY A 143 3.33 17.06 -16.98
N VAL A 144 2.17 16.66 -17.53
CA VAL A 144 1.32 17.55 -18.34
C VAL A 144 0.85 18.75 -17.51
N PHE A 145 0.42 18.52 -16.28
CA PHE A 145 -0.03 19.58 -15.37
C PHE A 145 1.06 20.63 -15.11
N ILE A 146 2.30 20.22 -14.83
CA ILE A 146 3.42 21.15 -14.66
C ILE A 146 3.69 21.93 -15.96
N LYS A 147 3.64 21.25 -17.11
CA LYS A 147 3.86 21.90 -18.41
C LYS A 147 2.85 23.01 -18.68
N GLU A 148 1.58 22.79 -18.37
CA GLU A 148 0.51 23.76 -18.63
C GLU A 148 0.45 24.88 -17.57
N CYS A 149 0.73 24.57 -16.30
CA CYS A 149 0.69 25.56 -15.21
C CYS A 149 1.99 26.36 -15.03
N GLY A 150 3.09 25.91 -15.63
CA GLY A 150 4.42 26.51 -15.44
C GLY A 150 5.11 26.06 -14.15
N PRO A 151 6.24 26.70 -13.78
CA PRO A 151 7.05 26.28 -12.64
C PRO A 151 6.26 26.40 -11.32
N LEU A 152 6.26 25.32 -10.54
CA LEU A 152 5.59 25.25 -9.24
C LEU A 152 6.63 25.33 -8.12
N THR A 153 6.39 26.20 -7.13
CA THR A 153 7.20 26.29 -5.91
C THR A 153 6.39 25.74 -4.74
N GLU A 154 6.86 24.64 -4.15
CA GLU A 154 6.18 24.00 -3.03
C GLU A 154 7.17 23.51 -1.98
N ARG A 155 6.70 23.38 -0.74
CA ARG A 155 7.48 22.80 0.35
C ARG A 155 7.60 21.29 0.17
N ALA A 156 8.79 20.77 0.43
CA ALA A 156 9.09 19.35 0.36
C ALA A 156 9.93 18.91 1.56
N VAL A 157 9.83 17.64 1.90
CA VAL A 157 10.57 17.03 3.02
C VAL A 157 11.60 16.06 2.45
N VAL A 158 12.85 16.17 2.91
CA VAL A 158 13.91 15.21 2.54
C VAL A 158 13.61 13.87 3.21
N ILE A 159 13.45 12.82 2.41
CA ILE A 159 13.13 11.47 2.89
C ILE A 159 14.35 10.53 2.82
N GLN A 160 15.32 10.84 1.96
CA GLN A 160 16.52 10.04 1.79
C GLN A 160 17.66 10.92 1.27
N VAL A 161 18.85 10.75 1.83
CA VAL A 161 20.08 11.39 1.36
C VAL A 161 20.98 10.31 0.78
N LEU A 162 21.55 10.58 -0.39
CA LEU A 162 22.50 9.76 -1.13
C LEU A 162 23.78 10.57 -1.36
N ASP A 163 24.82 9.96 -1.91
CA ASP A 163 26.15 10.58 -2.04
C ASP A 163 26.16 11.85 -2.92
N ALA A 164 25.36 11.88 -3.99
CA ALA A 164 25.28 13.01 -4.95
C ALA A 164 23.83 13.44 -5.26
N SER A 165 22.87 13.06 -4.41
CA SER A 165 21.47 13.43 -4.58
C SER A 165 20.68 13.23 -3.29
N PHE A 166 19.48 13.79 -3.23
CA PHE A 166 18.54 13.52 -2.16
C PHE A 166 17.13 13.40 -2.72
N ASP A 167 16.33 12.51 -2.12
CA ASP A 167 14.93 12.34 -2.47
C ASP A 167 14.06 13.23 -1.58
N VAL A 168 13.15 13.96 -2.19
CA VAL A 168 12.20 14.85 -1.53
C VAL A 168 10.77 14.39 -1.79
N LEU A 169 9.94 14.45 -0.74
CA LEU A 169 8.49 14.27 -0.82
C LEU A 169 7.82 15.65 -0.88
N VAL A 170 7.16 15.96 -1.99
CA VAL A 170 6.41 17.21 -2.17
C VAL A 170 5.02 17.03 -1.57
N MET A 171 4.81 17.57 -0.37
CA MET A 171 3.65 17.24 0.48
C MET A 171 2.29 17.51 -0.17
N LYS A 172 2.18 18.60 -0.93
CA LYS A 172 0.93 19.02 -1.57
C LYS A 172 0.44 18.06 -2.64
N TYR A 173 1.36 17.43 -3.37
CA TYR A 173 1.05 16.55 -4.50
C TYR A 173 1.30 15.07 -4.19
N GLY A 174 1.95 14.75 -3.06
CA GLY A 174 2.27 13.38 -2.70
C GLY A 174 3.32 12.72 -3.61
N VAL A 175 4.05 13.51 -4.39
CA VAL A 175 5.07 13.02 -5.33
C VAL A 175 6.44 12.99 -4.70
N VAL A 176 7.22 11.96 -5.01
CA VAL A 176 8.64 11.88 -4.65
C VAL A 176 9.49 12.18 -5.86
N LYS A 177 10.44 13.10 -5.72
CA LYS A 177 11.41 13.44 -6.76
C LYS A 177 12.82 13.45 -6.20
N ARG A 178 13.79 13.13 -7.05
CA ARG A 178 15.21 13.18 -6.74
C ARG A 178 15.79 14.52 -7.17
N VAL A 179 16.54 15.14 -6.28
CA VAL A 179 17.31 16.35 -6.54
C VAL A 179 18.78 15.95 -6.59
N TYR A 180 19.44 16.20 -7.71
CA TYR A 180 20.87 15.91 -7.90
C TYR A 180 21.69 17.13 -7.48
N THR A 181 22.80 16.92 -6.78
CA THR A 181 23.65 18.00 -6.26
C THR A 181 24.70 18.46 -7.27
N SER A 182 24.98 17.65 -8.29
CA SER A 182 25.85 18.02 -9.42
C SER A 182 25.05 18.82 -10.46
N ILE A 183 25.46 20.06 -10.69
CA ILE A 183 25.11 20.83 -11.88
C ILE A 183 26.27 20.63 -12.86
N ASP A 184 26.24 19.52 -13.59
CA ASP A 184 27.05 19.31 -14.80
C ASP A 184 26.17 18.60 -15.84
#